data_AF-A0A6A5UBV9-F1
#
_entry.id   AF-A0A6A5UBV9-F1
#
_cell.length_a   1.000
_cell.length_b   1.000
_cell.length_c   1.000
_cell.angle_alpha   90.00
_cell.angle_beta   90.00
_cell.angle_gamma   90.00
#
_symmetry.space_group_name_H-M   'P 1'
#
loop_
_entity.id
_entity.type
_entity.pdbx_description
1 polymer ?
#
loop_
_entity_poly.entity_id
_entity_poly.type
_entity_poly.pdbx_seq_one_letter_code
_entity_poly.pdbx_strand_id
1 'polypeptide(L)'
;MQPPVPSPVPTWHNDTYPAINPAAPELSQAGKTVIITGALRDTEALISHDTKVSVFPGSVSDEKLIKHVAESIGTWDVLILNAAINGAVGHIMKSSLEDIWEAYETNTKSIIIAAHAFFPRANKGASVVAVSSAAQAKLVEFLAVENPDLFICSVHPVELPAHFMVWISQPKARFLNGKFVFANWDVEEMSAKPEEWKSSDIATIGLVGWPFGFAG
;
A
#
# COMPACT_ATOMS: atom_id res chain seq x y z
N MET A 1 3.77 14.69 19.97
CA MET A 1 4.03 13.43 20.72
C MET A 1 5.27 12.78 20.13
N GLN A 2 6.05 12.02 20.90
CA GLN A 2 7.10 11.19 20.30
C GLN A 2 6.45 10.06 19.49
N PRO A 3 7.02 9.68 18.33
CA PRO A 3 6.55 8.55 17.54
C PRO A 3 6.48 7.26 18.37
N PRO A 4 5.43 6.44 18.22
CA PRO A 4 5.35 5.14 18.90
C PRO A 4 6.31 4.09 18.32
N VAL A 5 6.96 4.39 17.19
CA VAL A 5 7.90 3.54 16.45
C VAL A 5 9.06 4.40 15.94
N PRO A 6 10.22 3.82 15.58
CA PRO A 6 11.31 4.58 14.96
C PRO A 6 10.83 5.36 13.74
N SER A 7 11.24 6.64 13.65
CA SER A 7 10.85 7.54 12.57
C SER A 7 12.10 8.22 11.97
N PRO A 8 12.34 8.11 10.66
CA PRO A 8 13.42 8.82 9.97
C PRO A 8 13.10 10.32 9.79
N VAL A 9 11.85 10.72 10.05
CA VAL A 9 11.39 12.11 10.03
C VAL A 9 10.91 12.53 11.42
N PRO A 10 11.23 13.74 11.91
CA PRO A 10 10.88 14.15 13.28
C PRO A 10 9.38 14.36 13.50
N THR A 11 8.62 14.71 12.47
CA THR A 11 7.19 15.04 12.61
C THR A 11 6.30 13.80 12.43
N TRP A 12 5.34 13.64 13.35
CA TRP A 12 4.36 12.55 13.37
C TRP A 12 2.94 13.11 13.40
N HIS A 13 2.15 12.81 12.37
CA HIS A 13 0.77 13.26 12.22
C HIS A 13 -0.22 12.18 12.65
N ASN A 14 -1.35 12.57 13.23
CA ASN A 14 -2.48 11.68 13.52
C ASN A 14 -3.80 12.14 12.86
N ASP A 15 -3.78 13.30 12.22
CA ASP A 15 -4.89 13.79 11.41
C ASP A 15 -4.38 14.35 10.06
N THR A 16 -5.30 14.64 9.17
CA THR A 16 -5.09 15.29 7.88
C THR A 16 -4.44 16.64 8.08
N TYR A 17 -3.47 16.95 7.21
CA TYR A 17 -2.77 18.23 7.22
C TYR A 17 -2.60 18.73 5.77
N PRO A 18 -2.22 20.01 5.54
CA PRO A 18 -2.32 20.64 4.23
C PRO A 18 -1.70 19.85 3.07
N ALA A 19 -0.53 19.24 3.27
CA ALA A 19 0.19 18.55 2.22
C ALA A 19 -0.46 17.24 1.73
N ILE A 20 -1.35 16.65 2.52
CA ILE A 20 -2.11 15.43 2.17
C ILE A 20 -3.62 15.68 2.04
N ASN A 21 -4.06 16.93 2.13
CA ASN A 21 -5.49 17.27 2.08
C ASN A 21 -6.09 16.85 0.72
N PRO A 22 -7.08 15.93 0.67
CA PRO A 22 -7.63 15.45 -0.60
C PRO A 22 -8.35 16.54 -1.42
N ALA A 23 -8.75 17.64 -0.79
CA ALA A 23 -9.33 18.79 -1.49
C ALA A 23 -8.28 19.64 -2.23
N ALA A 24 -6.99 19.37 -2.04
CA ALA A 24 -5.91 20.07 -2.73
C ALA A 24 -5.89 19.69 -4.23
N PRO A 25 -5.96 20.65 -5.17
CA PRO A 25 -6.07 20.36 -6.60
C PRO A 25 -4.96 19.47 -7.16
N GLU A 26 -3.75 19.60 -6.62
CA GLU A 26 -2.57 18.80 -7.00
C GLU A 26 -2.64 17.33 -6.58
N LEU A 27 -3.61 16.96 -5.73
CA LEU A 27 -3.88 15.60 -5.30
C LEU A 27 -5.10 14.99 -6.00
N SER A 28 -5.69 15.69 -6.97
CA SER A 28 -6.87 15.22 -7.69
C SER A 28 -6.62 13.87 -8.40
N GLN A 29 -7.59 12.96 -8.27
CA GLN A 29 -7.65 11.70 -9.02
C GLN A 29 -8.62 11.77 -10.22
N ALA A 30 -9.01 12.98 -10.64
CA ALA A 30 -9.91 13.17 -11.78
C ALA A 30 -9.35 12.52 -13.05
N GLY A 31 -10.20 11.76 -13.76
CA GLY A 31 -9.85 11.06 -14.99
C GLY A 31 -9.00 9.80 -14.82
N LYS A 32 -8.60 9.45 -13.59
CA LYS A 32 -7.86 8.21 -13.31
C LYS A 32 -8.80 7.07 -12.96
N THR A 33 -8.42 5.86 -13.36
CA THR A 33 -9.06 4.63 -12.90
C THR A 33 -8.34 4.15 -11.64
N VAL A 34 -9.02 4.28 -10.50
CA VAL A 34 -8.53 3.89 -9.17
C VAL A 34 -9.24 2.61 -8.71
N ILE A 35 -8.47 1.59 -8.37
CA ILE A 35 -8.96 0.31 -7.87
C ILE A 35 -8.58 0.19 -6.39
N ILE A 36 -9.52 -0.18 -5.53
CA ILE A 36 -9.29 -0.35 -4.09
C ILE A 36 -9.86 -1.70 -3.66
N THR A 37 -9.01 -2.55 -3.10
CA THR A 37 -9.45 -3.85 -2.55
C THR A 37 -9.79 -3.72 -1.07
N GLY A 38 -10.78 -4.48 -0.59
CA GLY A 38 -11.18 -4.47 0.82
C GLY A 38 -11.63 -3.10 1.35
N ALA A 39 -12.06 -2.19 0.48
CA ALA A 39 -12.54 -0.87 0.87
C ALA A 39 -13.88 -1.01 1.62
N LEU A 40 -13.96 -0.41 2.81
CA LEU A 40 -15.25 -0.07 3.42
C LEU A 40 -15.80 1.18 2.70
N ARG A 41 -17.12 1.38 2.71
CA ARG A 41 -17.78 2.57 2.12
C ARG A 41 -17.20 3.89 2.66
N ASP A 42 -16.63 3.87 3.86
CA ASP A 42 -16.01 5.04 4.48
C ASP A 42 -14.68 5.40 3.82
N THR A 43 -13.91 4.41 3.35
CA THR A 43 -12.68 4.65 2.57
C THR A 43 -13.01 5.27 1.22
N GLU A 44 -14.10 4.83 0.56
CA GLU A 44 -14.57 5.42 -0.70
C GLU A 44 -14.89 6.92 -0.56
N ALA A 45 -15.63 7.29 0.51
CA ALA A 45 -16.04 8.67 0.76
C ALA A 45 -14.88 9.65 0.99
N LEU A 46 -13.70 9.15 1.39
CA LEU A 46 -12.50 9.95 1.65
C LEU A 46 -11.65 10.22 0.40
N ILE A 47 -11.89 9.48 -0.69
CA ILE A 47 -11.01 9.48 -1.87
C ILE A 47 -11.68 10.14 -3.07
N SER A 48 -13.00 10.38 -3.02
CA SER A 48 -13.73 10.81 -4.20
C SER A 48 -14.88 11.78 -3.95
N HIS A 49 -14.79 12.96 -4.57
CA HIS A 49 -15.93 13.78 -4.92
C HIS A 49 -16.28 13.71 -6.43
N ASP A 50 -15.40 13.17 -7.29
CA ASP A 50 -15.49 13.23 -8.76
C ASP A 50 -15.03 11.94 -9.50
N THR A 51 -15.00 10.78 -8.83
CA THR A 51 -14.53 9.50 -9.40
C THR A 51 -15.69 8.51 -9.51
N LYS A 52 -15.76 7.77 -10.61
CA LYS A 52 -16.72 6.68 -10.77
C LYS A 52 -16.29 5.49 -9.91
N VAL A 53 -17.09 5.13 -8.92
CA VAL A 53 -16.84 3.96 -8.06
C VAL A 53 -17.61 2.75 -8.59
N SER A 54 -16.92 1.61 -8.69
CA SER A 54 -17.51 0.31 -9.02
C SER A 54 -17.15 -0.68 -7.92
N VAL A 55 -18.17 -1.31 -7.33
CA VAL A 55 -18.00 -2.25 -6.22
C VAL A 55 -18.16 -3.67 -6.74
N PHE A 56 -17.15 -4.50 -6.50
CA PHE A 56 -17.15 -5.92 -6.84
C PHE A 56 -17.15 -6.73 -5.53
N PRO A 57 -18.29 -7.33 -5.13
CA PRO A 57 -18.37 -8.08 -3.90
C PRO A 57 -17.67 -9.43 -4.03
N GLY A 58 -16.82 -9.77 -3.05
CA GLY A 58 -16.23 -11.09 -2.90
C GLY A 58 -14.83 -11.04 -2.30
N SER A 59 -14.19 -12.20 -2.19
CA SER A 59 -12.88 -12.32 -1.54
C SER A 59 -11.75 -11.93 -2.48
N VAL A 60 -10.75 -11.23 -1.95
CA VAL A 60 -9.49 -10.94 -2.65
C VAL A 60 -8.59 -12.17 -2.80
N SER A 61 -8.89 -13.24 -2.08
CA SER A 61 -8.24 -14.54 -2.23
C SER A 61 -8.87 -15.43 -3.31
N ASP A 62 -9.98 -15.01 -3.93
CA ASP A 62 -10.60 -15.71 -5.06
C ASP A 62 -9.96 -15.29 -6.39
N GLU A 63 -9.10 -16.15 -6.92
CA GLU A 63 -8.38 -15.93 -8.18
C GLU A 63 -9.28 -15.70 -9.38
N LYS A 64 -10.41 -16.43 -9.47
CA LYS A 64 -11.33 -16.34 -10.61
C LYS A 64 -12.08 -15.02 -10.57
N LEU A 65 -12.53 -14.64 -9.38
CA LEU A 65 -13.17 -13.35 -9.17
C LEU A 65 -12.21 -12.21 -9.52
N ILE A 66 -11.00 -12.19 -8.96
CA ILE A 66 -10.05 -11.11 -9.18
C ILE A 66 -9.63 -10.98 -10.64
N LYS A 67 -9.46 -12.11 -11.34
CA LYS A 67 -9.23 -12.10 -12.79
C LYS A 67 -10.42 -11.49 -13.54
N HIS A 68 -11.65 -11.89 -13.23
CA HIS A 68 -12.86 -11.34 -13.85
C HIS A 68 -13.01 -9.84 -13.59
N VAL A 69 -12.71 -9.38 -12.38
CA VAL A 69 -12.71 -7.96 -12.01
C VAL A 69 -11.68 -7.19 -12.83
N ALA A 70 -10.44 -7.69 -12.94
CA ALA A 70 -9.40 -7.05 -13.76
C ALA A 70 -9.78 -6.96 -15.24
N GLU A 71 -10.41 -8.01 -15.79
CA GLU A 71 -10.93 -8.00 -17.17
C GLU A 71 -12.08 -7.00 -17.36
N SER A 72 -12.95 -6.87 -16.36
CA SER A 72 -14.10 -5.96 -16.39
C SER A 72 -13.71 -4.49 -16.28
N ILE A 73 -12.67 -4.19 -15.48
CA ILE A 73 -12.16 -2.82 -15.30
C ILE A 73 -11.32 -2.39 -16.52
N GLY A 74 -10.51 -3.29 -17.07
CA GLY A 74 -9.59 -2.96 -18.16
C GLY A 74 -8.29 -2.36 -17.64
N THR A 75 -7.90 -1.20 -18.18
CA THR A 75 -6.66 -0.53 -17.77
C THR A 75 -6.86 0.36 -16.55
N TRP A 76 -5.79 0.61 -15.80
CA TRP A 76 -5.85 1.32 -14.52
C TRP A 76 -4.63 2.19 -14.25
N ASP A 77 -4.79 3.18 -13.37
CA ASP A 77 -3.76 4.16 -13.02
C ASP A 77 -3.30 4.03 -11.56
N VAL A 78 -4.20 3.66 -10.65
CA VAL A 78 -3.88 3.46 -9.23
C VAL A 78 -4.53 2.17 -8.72
N LEU A 79 -3.74 1.30 -8.10
CA LEU A 79 -4.20 0.08 -7.44
C LEU A 79 -3.84 0.14 -5.95
N ILE A 80 -4.86 0.15 -5.09
CA ILE A 80 -4.74 0.17 -3.64
C ILE A 80 -5.07 -1.22 -3.09
N LEU A 81 -4.07 -1.91 -2.56
CA LEU A 81 -4.20 -3.22 -1.92
C LEU A 81 -4.47 -3.00 -0.43
N ASN A 82 -5.73 -2.74 -0.05
CA ASN A 82 -6.13 -2.37 1.30
C ASN A 82 -6.82 -3.52 2.07
N ALA A 83 -7.18 -4.61 1.42
CA ALA A 83 -7.79 -5.74 2.10
C ALA A 83 -6.85 -6.33 3.15
N ALA A 84 -7.30 -6.33 4.41
CA ALA A 84 -6.58 -6.88 5.53
C ALA A 84 -7.55 -7.48 6.56
N ILE A 85 -7.18 -8.63 7.12
CA ILE A 85 -7.82 -9.19 8.30
C ILE A 85 -6.77 -9.42 9.40
N ASN A 86 -7.19 -9.28 10.64
CA ASN A 86 -6.37 -9.73 11.75
C ASN A 86 -6.46 -11.25 11.82
N GLY A 87 -5.30 -11.93 11.80
CA GLY A 87 -5.26 -13.36 12.07
C GLY A 87 -5.62 -13.66 13.52
N ALA A 88 -5.84 -14.94 13.84
CA ALA A 88 -6.11 -15.39 15.20
C ALA A 88 -5.00 -14.95 16.18
N VAL A 89 -5.27 -13.94 17.00
CA VAL A 89 -4.38 -13.53 18.10
C VAL A 89 -4.65 -14.47 19.27
N GLY A 90 -3.77 -15.45 19.47
CA GLY A 90 -3.94 -16.46 20.50
C GLY A 90 -2.78 -17.45 20.57
N HIS A 91 -2.87 -18.40 21.50
CA HIS A 91 -1.92 -19.51 21.54
C HIS A 91 -2.07 -20.34 20.27
N ILE A 92 -0.98 -20.58 19.55
CA ILE A 92 -0.98 -21.38 18.31
C ILE A 92 -1.65 -22.75 18.47
N MET A 93 -1.57 -23.34 19.67
CA MET A 93 -2.22 -24.62 20.01
C MET A 93 -3.75 -24.55 20.14
N LYS A 94 -4.32 -23.33 20.16
CA LYS A 94 -5.77 -23.05 20.33
C LYS A 94 -6.38 -22.33 19.13
N SER A 95 -5.55 -21.75 18.25
CA SER A 95 -6.01 -21.15 17.01
C SER A 95 -6.32 -22.24 15.99
N SER A 96 -7.38 -22.04 15.18
CA SER A 96 -7.68 -22.97 14.09
C SER A 96 -6.68 -22.76 12.95
N LEU A 97 -6.40 -23.82 12.19
CA LEU A 97 -5.55 -23.70 11.00
C LEU A 97 -6.25 -22.87 9.92
N GLU A 98 -7.58 -22.98 9.86
CA GLU A 98 -8.43 -22.22 8.96
C GLU A 98 -8.26 -20.71 9.17
N ASP A 99 -8.36 -20.21 10.41
CA ASP A 99 -8.19 -18.78 10.72
C ASP A 99 -6.76 -18.28 10.41
N ILE A 100 -5.76 -19.13 10.70
CA ILE A 100 -4.36 -18.81 10.39
C ILE A 100 -4.19 -18.69 8.87
N TRP A 101 -4.69 -19.68 8.13
CA TRP A 101 -4.51 -19.71 6.69
C TRP A 101 -5.30 -18.62 5.98
N GLU A 102 -6.52 -18.32 6.44
CA GLU A 102 -7.32 -17.20 5.92
C GLU A 102 -6.56 -15.88 6.03
N ALA A 103 -5.82 -15.65 7.13
CA ALA A 103 -4.99 -14.46 7.29
C ALA A 103 -3.83 -14.42 6.29
N TYR A 104 -3.17 -15.56 6.05
CA TYR A 104 -2.12 -15.65 5.01
C TYR A 104 -2.70 -15.47 3.61
N GLU A 105 -3.87 -16.02 3.33
CA GLU A 105 -4.51 -15.90 2.03
C GLU A 105 -5.01 -14.48 1.75
N THR A 106 -5.67 -13.87 2.72
CA THR A 106 -6.22 -12.51 2.59
C THR A 106 -5.14 -11.46 2.59
N ASN A 107 -4.16 -11.57 3.49
CA ASN A 107 -3.17 -10.53 3.62
C ASN A 107 -2.04 -10.73 2.58
N THR A 108 -1.54 -11.95 2.39
CA THR A 108 -0.31 -12.20 1.59
C THR A 108 -0.60 -12.74 0.19
N LYS A 109 -1.38 -13.82 0.07
CA LYS A 109 -1.66 -14.47 -1.23
C LYS A 109 -2.42 -13.53 -2.17
N SER A 110 -3.36 -12.76 -1.63
CA SER A 110 -4.17 -11.79 -2.40
C SER A 110 -3.32 -10.78 -3.18
N ILE A 111 -2.15 -10.38 -2.67
CA ILE A 111 -1.22 -9.46 -3.35
C ILE A 111 -0.65 -10.11 -4.61
N ILE A 112 -0.27 -11.39 -4.52
CA ILE A 112 0.25 -12.15 -5.67
C ILE A 112 -0.86 -12.31 -6.72
N ILE A 113 -2.08 -12.63 -6.28
CA ILE A 113 -3.24 -12.75 -7.15
C ILE A 113 -3.52 -11.42 -7.86
N ALA A 114 -3.51 -10.31 -7.12
CA ALA A 114 -3.71 -8.98 -7.68
C ALA A 114 -2.61 -8.62 -8.68
N ALA A 115 -1.34 -8.92 -8.39
CA ALA A 115 -0.23 -8.69 -9.32
C ALA A 115 -0.44 -9.44 -10.64
N HIS A 116 -0.76 -10.74 -10.58
CA HIS A 116 -1.05 -11.55 -11.77
C HIS A 116 -2.23 -11.01 -12.59
N ALA A 117 -3.29 -10.54 -11.93
CA ALA A 117 -4.50 -10.11 -12.60
C ALA A 117 -4.40 -8.68 -13.18
N PHE A 118 -3.87 -7.74 -12.41
CA PHE A 118 -3.92 -6.31 -12.72
C PHE A 118 -2.66 -5.80 -13.41
N PHE A 119 -1.45 -6.24 -13.05
CA PHE A 119 -0.21 -5.63 -13.58
C PHE A 119 -0.11 -5.67 -15.12
N PRO A 120 -0.56 -6.72 -15.82
CA PRO A 120 -0.55 -6.75 -17.29
C PRO A 120 -1.38 -5.65 -17.96
N ARG A 121 -2.26 -4.95 -17.22
CA ARG A 121 -3.16 -3.90 -17.71
C ARG A 121 -2.85 -2.52 -17.11
N ALA A 122 -1.73 -2.37 -16.42
CA ALA A 122 -1.31 -1.10 -15.85
C ALA A 122 -1.05 -0.07 -16.95
N ASN A 123 -1.58 1.15 -16.79
CA ASN A 123 -1.19 2.27 -17.64
C ASN A 123 0.27 2.67 -17.36
N LYS A 124 0.90 3.33 -18.33
CA LYS A 124 2.26 3.86 -18.12
C LYS A 124 2.27 4.83 -16.95
N GLY A 125 3.14 4.59 -15.98
CA GLY A 125 3.26 5.42 -14.80
C GLY A 125 2.20 5.15 -13.73
N ALA A 126 1.53 4.00 -13.78
CA ALA A 126 0.61 3.58 -12.74
C ALA A 126 1.30 3.37 -11.38
N SER A 127 0.50 3.45 -10.32
CA SER A 127 0.92 3.37 -8.92
C SER A 127 0.21 2.22 -8.21
N VAL A 128 0.95 1.43 -7.44
CA VAL A 128 0.45 0.38 -6.54
C VAL A 128 0.78 0.76 -5.11
N VAL A 129 -0.24 0.83 -4.26
CA VAL A 129 -0.11 1.16 -2.84
C VAL A 129 -0.62 -0.03 -2.03
N ALA A 130 0.28 -0.74 -1.34
CA ALA A 130 -0.08 -1.86 -0.49
C ALA A 130 -0.23 -1.40 0.97
N VAL A 131 -1.45 -1.46 1.49
CA VAL A 131 -1.79 -0.97 2.83
C VAL A 131 -1.92 -2.19 3.73
N SER A 132 -0.86 -2.54 4.45
CA SER A 132 -0.80 -3.85 5.11
C SER A 132 0.21 -3.95 6.26
N SER A 133 0.30 -5.14 6.84
CA SER A 133 1.25 -5.50 7.89
C SER A 133 2.68 -5.65 7.35
N ALA A 134 3.68 -5.48 8.22
CA ALA A 134 5.09 -5.67 7.89
C ALA A 134 5.44 -7.06 7.32
N ALA A 135 4.62 -8.09 7.57
CA ALA A 135 4.86 -9.45 7.09
C ALA A 135 4.90 -9.57 5.55
N GLN A 136 4.39 -8.57 4.82
CA GLN A 136 4.39 -8.55 3.35
C GLN A 136 5.38 -7.61 2.71
N ALA A 137 6.01 -6.73 3.49
CA ALA A 137 6.82 -5.66 2.93
C ALA A 137 7.93 -6.18 2.01
N LYS A 138 8.47 -7.37 2.29
CA LYS A 138 9.48 -7.98 1.43
C LYS A 138 8.94 -8.42 0.07
N LEU A 139 7.71 -8.91 0.00
CA LEU A 139 7.06 -9.24 -1.27
C LEU A 139 6.86 -7.98 -2.13
N VAL A 140 6.43 -6.87 -1.50
CA VAL A 140 6.23 -5.58 -2.18
C VAL A 140 7.53 -5.06 -2.78
N GLU A 141 8.66 -5.22 -2.08
CA GLU A 141 9.99 -4.86 -2.59
C GLU A 141 10.36 -5.68 -3.84
N PHE A 142 10.15 -7.01 -3.83
CA PHE A 142 10.39 -7.85 -5.02
C PHE A 142 9.53 -7.42 -6.20
N LEU A 143 8.23 -7.15 -5.96
CA LEU A 143 7.34 -6.66 -7.01
C LEU A 143 7.82 -5.33 -7.58
N ALA A 144 8.30 -4.40 -6.74
CA ALA A 144 8.86 -3.13 -7.19
C ALA A 144 10.11 -3.31 -8.06
N VAL A 145 10.99 -4.24 -7.69
CA VAL A 145 12.21 -4.57 -8.45
C VAL A 145 11.87 -5.21 -9.80
N GLU A 146 10.91 -6.14 -9.82
CA GLU A 146 10.50 -6.86 -11.04
C GLU A 146 9.69 -5.99 -12.01
N ASN A 147 9.10 -4.90 -11.53
CA ASN A 147 8.21 -4.02 -12.31
C ASN A 147 8.70 -2.56 -12.27
N PRO A 148 9.84 -2.22 -12.91
CA PRO A 148 10.47 -0.90 -12.81
C PRO A 148 9.63 0.25 -13.40
N ASP A 149 8.66 -0.04 -14.26
CA ASP A 149 7.74 0.95 -14.84
C ASP A 149 6.59 1.33 -13.89
N LEU A 150 6.37 0.53 -12.84
CA LEU A 150 5.37 0.78 -11.80
C LEU A 150 6.01 1.47 -10.60
N PHE A 151 5.26 2.38 -9.99
CA PHE A 151 5.56 2.82 -8.63
C PHE A 151 4.85 1.90 -7.66
N ILE A 152 5.58 1.21 -6.79
CA ILE A 152 5.04 0.24 -5.84
C ILE A 152 5.56 0.57 -4.44
N CYS A 153 4.68 0.82 -3.47
CA CYS A 153 5.08 1.16 -2.09
C CYS A 153 4.18 0.48 -1.06
N SER A 154 4.75 0.12 0.09
CA SER A 154 4.02 -0.42 1.23
C SER A 154 3.78 0.67 2.27
N VAL A 155 2.55 0.79 2.72
CA VAL A 155 2.09 1.77 3.71
C VAL A 155 1.52 1.05 4.93
N HIS A 156 1.98 1.41 6.11
CA HIS A 156 1.39 0.94 7.36
C HIS A 156 0.53 2.04 8.00
N PRO A 157 -0.78 1.82 8.19
CA PRO A 157 -1.65 2.79 8.84
C PRO A 157 -1.72 2.57 10.36
N VAL A 158 -1.83 3.66 11.11
CA VAL A 158 -2.33 3.63 12.50
C VAL A 158 -3.71 4.28 12.58
N GLU A 159 -3.94 5.46 11.96
CA GLU A 159 -5.28 6.11 11.90
C GLU A 159 -5.54 7.01 10.66
N LEU A 160 -4.59 7.17 9.71
CA LEU A 160 -4.64 8.13 8.59
C LEU A 160 -4.59 7.58 7.12
N PRO A 161 -5.05 6.35 6.82
CA PRO A 161 -4.68 5.69 5.58
C PRO A 161 -5.08 6.42 4.29
N ALA A 162 -6.33 6.88 4.15
CA ALA A 162 -6.89 7.25 2.84
C ALA A 162 -6.23 8.48 2.20
N HIS A 163 -6.05 9.58 2.93
CA HIS A 163 -5.47 10.82 2.39
C HIS A 163 -3.98 10.65 2.05
N PHE A 164 -3.26 9.88 2.87
CA PHE A 164 -1.88 9.51 2.59
C PHE A 164 -1.77 8.63 1.34
N MET A 165 -2.69 7.67 1.14
CA MET A 165 -2.73 6.86 -0.09
C MET A 165 -2.91 7.73 -1.34
N VAL A 166 -3.74 8.78 -1.26
CA VAL A 166 -3.86 9.75 -2.36
C VAL A 166 -2.53 10.45 -2.61
N TRP A 167 -1.90 10.98 -1.57
CA TRP A 167 -0.61 11.66 -1.71
C TRP A 167 0.48 10.75 -2.29
N ILE A 168 0.63 9.53 -1.76
CA ILE A 168 1.70 8.62 -2.17
C ILE A 168 1.50 8.06 -3.58
N SER A 169 0.26 8.02 -4.08
CA SER A 169 -0.01 7.63 -5.47
C SER A 169 0.46 8.67 -6.51
N GLN A 170 0.83 9.89 -6.08
CA GLN A 170 1.25 10.96 -6.98
C GLN A 170 2.66 10.73 -7.55
N PRO A 171 2.96 11.24 -8.77
CA PRO A 171 4.30 11.18 -9.35
C PRO A 171 5.42 11.74 -8.45
N LYS A 172 5.11 12.76 -7.63
CA LYS A 172 6.07 13.38 -6.70
C LYS A 172 6.57 12.44 -5.60
N ALA A 173 5.84 11.37 -5.27
CA ALA A 173 6.20 10.42 -4.23
C ALA A 173 7.05 9.25 -4.73
N ARG A 174 7.41 9.21 -6.03
CA ARG A 174 8.12 8.09 -6.66
C ARG A 174 9.50 7.75 -6.07
N PHE A 175 10.09 8.66 -5.30
CA PHE A 175 11.33 8.41 -4.57
C PHE A 175 11.18 7.34 -3.47
N LEU A 176 9.94 6.98 -3.11
CA LEU A 176 9.61 5.93 -2.14
C LEU A 176 9.38 4.55 -2.77
N ASN A 177 9.77 4.34 -4.04
CA ASN A 177 9.54 3.07 -4.72
C ASN A 177 10.24 1.91 -3.97
N GLY A 178 9.49 0.84 -3.69
CA GLY A 178 9.95 -0.32 -2.93
C GLY A 178 10.08 -0.09 -1.41
N LYS A 179 9.71 1.08 -0.88
CA LYS A 179 9.84 1.41 0.54
C LYS A 179 8.62 1.00 1.37
N PHE A 180 8.86 0.75 2.67
CA PHE A 180 7.85 0.54 3.70
C PHE A 180 7.74 1.79 4.59
N VAL A 181 6.67 2.56 4.41
CA VAL A 181 6.47 3.84 5.09
C VAL A 181 5.27 3.82 6.02
N PHE A 182 5.29 4.66 7.05
CA PHE A 182 4.14 4.88 7.91
C PHE A 182 3.33 6.06 7.40
N ALA A 183 2.00 5.93 7.37
CA ALA A 183 1.12 7.03 6.93
C ALA A 183 1.21 8.28 7.83
N ASN A 184 1.74 8.12 9.04
CA ASN A 184 1.93 9.18 10.02
C ASN A 184 3.20 10.02 9.78
N TRP A 185 4.14 9.53 8.96
CA TRP A 185 5.38 10.25 8.65
C TRP A 185 5.10 11.49 7.80
N ASP A 186 5.75 12.60 8.14
CA ASP A 186 5.58 13.85 7.41
C ASP A 186 6.10 13.76 5.98
N VAL A 187 5.17 13.91 5.03
CA VAL A 187 5.46 13.84 3.60
C VAL A 187 6.35 14.95 3.07
N GLU A 188 6.35 16.13 3.67
CA GLU A 188 7.19 17.26 3.24
C GLU A 188 8.63 17.03 3.69
N GLU A 189 8.83 16.53 4.92
CA GLU A 189 10.15 16.12 5.44
C GLU A 189 10.73 14.94 4.63
N MET A 190 9.90 13.96 4.25
CA MET A 190 10.33 12.90 3.33
C MET A 190 10.73 13.47 1.96
N SER A 191 9.90 14.36 1.41
CA SER A 191 10.12 14.97 0.09
C SER A 191 11.31 15.94 0.05
N ALA A 192 11.78 16.41 1.19
CA ALA A 192 12.92 17.33 1.27
C ALA A 192 14.26 16.66 0.90
N LYS A 193 14.34 15.32 0.95
CA LYS A 193 15.60 14.57 0.73
C LYS A 193 15.46 13.36 -0.20
N PRO A 194 14.87 13.50 -1.40
CA PRO A 194 14.47 12.35 -2.22
C PRO A 194 15.65 11.47 -2.69
N GLU A 195 16.85 12.05 -2.86
CA GLU A 195 18.05 11.26 -3.21
C GLU A 195 18.53 10.35 -2.08
N GLU A 196 18.38 10.78 -0.82
CA GLU A 196 18.76 9.99 0.36
C GLU A 196 17.86 8.74 0.47
N TRP A 197 16.55 8.90 0.28
CA TRP A 197 15.61 7.78 0.27
C TRP A 197 15.89 6.76 -0.84
N LYS A 198 16.25 7.24 -2.04
CA LYS A 198 16.52 6.38 -3.20
C LYS A 198 17.82 5.59 -3.06
N SER A 199 18.85 6.19 -2.46
CA SER A 199 20.21 5.62 -2.41
C SER A 199 20.52 4.83 -1.13
N SER A 200 19.61 4.85 -0.15
CA SER A 200 19.81 4.21 1.15
C SER A 200 18.84 3.05 1.41
N ASP A 201 19.13 2.29 2.45
CA ASP A 201 18.26 1.24 2.98
C ASP A 201 17.20 1.77 3.97
N ILE A 202 17.04 3.10 4.08
CA ILE A 202 15.98 3.69 4.90
C ILE A 202 14.64 3.12 4.44
N ALA A 203 13.83 2.68 5.41
CA ALA A 203 12.51 2.10 5.17
C ALA A 203 12.51 0.86 4.24
N THR A 204 13.65 0.18 4.08
CA THR A 204 13.74 -1.13 3.43
C THR A 204 13.61 -2.23 4.47
N ILE A 205 12.75 -3.23 4.24
CA ILE A 205 12.62 -4.37 5.15
C ILE A 205 13.59 -5.47 4.72
N GLY A 206 14.55 -5.79 5.59
CA GLY A 206 15.46 -6.90 5.41
C GLY A 206 15.09 -8.10 6.28
N LEU A 207 15.21 -9.29 5.70
CA LEU A 207 15.28 -10.55 6.43
C LEU A 207 16.76 -10.87 6.61
N VAL A 208 17.33 -10.50 7.74
CA VAL A 208 18.75 -10.76 7.99
C VAL A 208 18.90 -12.17 8.55
N GLY A 209 19.48 -13.04 7.73
CA GLY A 209 19.77 -14.44 8.09
C GLY A 209 21.08 -14.58 8.85
N TRP A 210 21.36 -15.80 9.31
CA TRP A 210 22.64 -16.14 9.93
C TRP A 210 23.75 -16.32 8.87
N PRO A 211 25.01 -15.90 9.13
CA PRO A 211 25.55 -15.33 10.36
C PRO A 211 25.58 -13.79 10.43
N PHE A 212 24.80 -13.06 9.63
CA PHE A 212 25.00 -11.63 9.43
C PHE A 212 23.96 -10.76 10.16
N GLY A 213 24.39 -9.55 10.55
CA GLY A 213 23.55 -8.40 10.87
C GLY A 213 23.70 -7.36 9.75
N PHE A 214 22.76 -6.42 9.61
CA PHE A 214 22.98 -5.26 8.73
C PHE A 214 24.33 -4.63 9.08
N ALA A 215 25.22 -4.50 8.10
CA ALA A 215 26.40 -3.66 8.25
C ALA A 215 25.92 -2.21 8.21
N GLY A 216 25.66 -1.65 9.40
CA GLY A 216 25.49 -0.21 9.64
C GLY A 216 26.74 0.36 10.26
#